data_AF-A0A0B8P4Q9-F1
#
_entry.id   AF-A0A0B8P4Q9-F1
#
_cell.length_a   1.000
_cell.length_b   1.000
_cell.length_c   1.000
_cell.angle_alpha   90.00
_cell.angle_beta   90.00
_cell.angle_gamma   90.00
#
_symmetry.space_group_name_H-M   'P 1'
#
loop_
_entity.id
_entity.type
_entity.pdbx_description
1 polymer ?
#
loop_
_entity_poly.entity_id
_entity_poly.type
_entity_poly.pdbx_seq_one_letter_code
_entity_poly.pdbx_strand_id
1 'polypeptide(L)' 'MHSPIITSFYSPSHSDYQFKAFYDRLKEQGFVIYPGKVSNADCFRIGNIGEVYPSDIERLIGAVETAMYWEIK' A
#
# COMPACT_ATOMS: atom_id res chain seq x y z
N MET A 1 0.96 11.17 17.34
CA MET A 1 2.37 10.98 16.95
C MET A 1 2.44 9.73 16.08
N HIS A 2 2.96 9.82 14.86
CA HIS A 2 3.16 8.65 13.99
C HIS A 2 4.56 8.08 14.24
N SER A 3 4.67 6.74 14.27
CA SER A 3 5.97 6.08 14.32
C SER A 3 6.67 6.23 12.96
N PRO A 4 7.98 6.50 12.91
CA PRO A 4 8.73 6.64 11.65
C PRO A 4 9.07 5.28 10.98
N ILE A 5 8.40 4.19 11.35
CA ILE A 5 8.75 2.81 10.96
C ILE A 5 7.73 2.20 9.99
N ILE A 6 6.44 2.41 10.26
CA ILE A 6 5.34 1.82 9.52
C ILE A 6 4.11 2.71 9.63
N THR A 7 3.43 2.91 8.52
CA THR A 7 2.23 3.74 8.43
C THR A 7 1.04 2.90 8.01
N SER A 8 -0.08 3.06 8.71
CA SER A 8 -1.37 2.50 8.33
C SER A 8 -2.14 3.49 7.44
N PHE A 9 -2.70 2.98 6.36
CA PHE A 9 -3.58 3.71 5.43
C PHE A 9 -4.94 3.06 5.45
N TYR A 10 -6.01 3.86 5.35
CA TYR A 10 -7.34 3.31 5.16
C TYR A 10 -7.42 2.58 3.83
N SER A 11 -8.06 1.41 3.84
CA SER A 11 -8.43 0.72 2.61
C SER A 11 -9.41 1.60 1.82
N PRO A 12 -9.26 1.73 0.49
CA PRO A 12 -10.22 2.41 -0.37
C PRO A 12 -11.65 1.89 -0.15
N SER A 13 -12.62 2.80 -0.18
CA SER A 13 -14.03 2.47 0.00
C SER A 13 -14.72 2.03 -1.31
N HIS A 14 -13.98 1.97 -2.43
CA HIS A 14 -14.51 1.55 -3.71
C HIS A 14 -14.98 0.08 -3.65
N SER A 15 -16.14 -0.26 -4.22
CA SER A 15 -16.73 -1.60 -4.15
C SER A 15 -15.83 -2.70 -4.69
N ASP A 16 -15.04 -2.35 -5.70
CA ASP A 16 -14.16 -3.29 -6.40
C ASP A 16 -12.80 -3.44 -5.70
N TYR A 17 -12.51 -2.63 -4.68
CA TYR A 17 -11.26 -2.72 -3.94
C TYR A 17 -11.18 -4.04 -3.18
N GLN A 18 -10.09 -4.76 -3.40
CA GLN A 18 -9.71 -5.97 -2.68
C GLN A 18 -8.21 -5.89 -2.38
N PHE A 19 -7.85 -5.93 -1.10
CA PHE A 19 -6.45 -5.87 -0.68
C PHE A 19 -5.59 -6.92 -1.40
N LYS A 20 -6.10 -8.14 -1.61
CA LYS A 20 -5.36 -9.20 -2.30
C LYS A 20 -4.99 -8.81 -3.73
N ALA A 21 -5.93 -8.26 -4.51
CA ALA A 21 -5.68 -7.86 -5.88
C ALA A 21 -4.70 -6.68 -5.97
N PHE A 22 -4.82 -5.72 -5.05
CA PHE A 22 -3.87 -4.60 -4.93
C PHE A 22 -2.46 -5.09 -4.57
N TYR A 23 -2.37 -5.98 -3.58
CA TYR A 23 -1.11 -6.60 -3.15
C TYR A 23 -0.44 -7.38 -4.30
N ASP A 24 -1.19 -8.21 -5.03
CA ASP A 24 -0.64 -9.03 -6.11
C ASP A 24 -0.04 -8.13 -7.22
N ARG A 25 -0.74 -7.05 -7.59
CA ARG A 25 -0.24 -6.06 -8.59
C ARG A 25 1.01 -5.32 -8.13
N LEU A 26 1.09 -4.95 -6.85
CA LEU A 26 2.30 -4.34 -6.29
C LEU A 26 3.47 -5.33 -6.23
N LYS A 27 3.19 -6.58 -5.89
CA LYS A 27 4.19 -7.65 -5.82
C LYS A 27 4.79 -7.95 -7.19
N GLU A 28 3.98 -7.95 -8.24
CA GLU A 28 4.44 -8.07 -9.63
C GLU A 28 5.41 -6.93 -10.03
N GLN A 29 5.27 -5.76 -9.41
CA GLN A 29 6.16 -4.61 -9.59
C GLN A 29 7.35 -4.58 -8.59
N GLY A 30 7.51 -5.62 -7.77
CA GLY A 30 8.61 -5.75 -6.81
C GLY A 30 8.35 -5.15 -5.43
N PHE A 31 7.11 -4.78 -5.10
CA PHE A 31 6.75 -4.19 -3.80
C PHE A 31 5.85 -5.11 -2.98
N VAL A 32 6.25 -5.38 -1.74
CA VAL A 32 5.48 -6.19 -0.78
C VAL A 32 4.92 -5.26 0.30
N ILE A 33 3.60 -5.20 0.43
CA ILE A 33 2.90 -4.44 1.47
C ILE A 33 2.22 -5.38 2.48
N TYR A 34 1.80 -4.84 3.63
CA TYR A 34 1.26 -5.63 4.73
C TYR A 34 -0.25 -5.41 4.91
N PRO A 35 -1.03 -6.47 5.21
CA PRO A 35 -2.39 -6.26 5.67
C PRO A 35 -2.38 -5.50 7.01
N GLY A 36 -3.40 -4.68 7.22
CA GLY A 36 -3.65 -3.96 8.45
C GLY A 36 -5.06 -4.26 8.95
N LYS A 37 -5.21 -4.27 10.27
CA LYS A 37 -6.53 -4.11 10.88
C LYS A 37 -6.32 -3.27 12.12
N VAL A 38 -6.81 -2.04 12.09
CA VAL A 38 -6.98 -1.26 13.32
C VAL A 38 -8.37 -1.63 13.82
N SER A 39 -8.58 -1.75 15.13
CA SER A 39 -9.78 -2.36 15.73
C SER A 39 -11.13 -1.94 15.12
N ASN A 40 -11.20 -0.73 14.55
CA ASN A 40 -12.41 -0.14 13.95
C ASN A 40 -12.29 0.23 12.46
N ALA A 41 -11.20 -0.14 11.77
CA ALA A 41 -11.00 0.25 10.38
C ALA A 41 -10.24 -0.80 9.56
N ASP A 42 -10.74 -1.06 8.35
CA ASP A 42 -10.01 -1.79 7.33
C ASP A 42 -8.87 -0.92 6.80
N CYS A 43 -7.65 -1.44 6.90
CA CYS A 43 -6.43 -0.73 6.58
C CYS A 43 -5.44 -1.65 5.89
N PHE A 44 -4.48 -1.06 5.19
CA PHE A 44 -3.22 -1.71 4.86
C PHE A 44 -2.06 -0.91 5.42
N ARG A 45 -0.87 -1.49 5.42
CA ARG A 45 0.32 -0.88 6.00
C ARG A 45 1.49 -0.91 5.03
N ILE A 46 2.26 0.17 5.04
CA ILE A 46 3.52 0.30 4.33
C ILE A 46 4.61 0.62 5.35
N GLY A 47 5.62 -0.25 5.42
CA GLY A 47 6.81 -0.06 6.25
C GLY A 47 7.92 0.63 5.46
N ASN A 48 8.79 1.34 6.14
CA ASN A 48 9.88 2.12 5.53
C ASN A 48 11.21 1.94 6.27
N ILE A 49 11.48 0.72 6.76
CA ILE A 49 12.73 0.34 7.43
C ILE A 49 13.53 -0.67 6.60
N GLY A 50 14.82 -0.83 6.91
CA GLY A 50 15.74 -1.69 6.18
C GLY A 50 16.39 -0.96 5.00
N GLU A 51 16.69 -1.69 3.93
CA GLU A 51 17.26 -1.17 2.68
C GLU A 51 16.18 -0.47 1.85
N VAL A 52 15.63 0.61 2.40
CA VAL A 52 14.60 1.45 1.77
C VAL A 52 15.08 2.90 1.79
N TYR A 53 15.26 3.45 0.61
CA TYR A 53 15.76 4.80 0.36
C TYR A 53 14.68 5.68 -0.28
N PRO A 54 14.85 7.00 -0.33
CA PRO A 54 13.87 7.91 -0.95
C PRO A 54 13.48 7.51 -2.38
N SER A 55 14.44 7.07 -3.21
CA SER A 55 14.18 6.59 -4.57
C SER A 55 13.27 5.36 -4.62
N ASP A 56 13.27 4.52 -3.59
CA ASP A 56 12.39 3.35 -3.52
C ASP A 56 10.95 3.75 -3.20
N ILE A 57 10.79 4.81 -2.39
CA ILE A 57 9.48 5.40 -2.10
C ILE A 57 8.91 6.07 -3.36
N GLU A 58 9.73 6.77 -4.15
CA GLU A 58 9.30 7.34 -5.43
C GLU A 58 8.80 6.26 -6.40
N ARG A 59 9.55 5.16 -6.54
CA ARG A 59 9.13 4.02 -7.36
C ARG A 59 7.87 3.35 -6.81
N LEU A 60 7.75 3.22 -5.49
CA LEU A 60 6.56 2.67 -4.83
C LEU A 60 5.32 3.52 -5.14
N ILE A 61 5.42 4.86 -5.12
CA ILE A 61 4.30 5.75 -5.44
C ILE A 61 3.81 5.51 -6.87
N GLY A 62 4.72 5.40 -7.85
CA GLY A 62 4.35 5.05 -9.23
C GLY A 62 3.73 3.66 -9.35
N ALA A 63 4.24 2.68 -8.60
CA ALA A 63 3.64 1.34 -8.56
C ALA A 63 2.24 1.33 -7.93
N VAL A 64 2.02 2.14 -6.89
CA VAL A 64 0.70 2.33 -6.29
C VAL A 64 -0.26 2.92 -7.32
N GLU A 65 0.11 4.01 -8.01
CA GLU A 65 -0.74 4.64 -9.02
C GLU A 65 -1.19 3.63 -10.10
N THR A 66 -0.26 2.83 -10.64
CA THR A 66 -0.58 1.81 -11.65
C THR A 66 -1.37 0.61 -11.10
N ALA A 67 -1.26 0.32 -9.81
CA ALA A 67 -1.95 -0.78 -9.15
C ALA A 67 -3.36 -0.43 -8.65
N MET A 68 -3.75 0.86 -8.68
CA MET A 68 -5.09 1.35 -8.33
C MET A 68 -6.13 1.00 -9.41
N TYR A 69 -6.34 -0.29 -9.65
CA TYR A 69 -7.25 -0.80 -10.70
C TYR A 69 -8.72 -0.42 -10.51
N TRP A 70 -9.10 0.00 -9.30
CA TRP A 70 -10.44 0.48 -8.96
C TRP A 70 -10.64 1.95 -9.30
N GLU A 71 -9.57 2.72 -9.53
CA GLU A 71 -9.63 4.08 -10.05
C GLU A 71 -9.48 4.00 -11.57
N ILE A 72 -10.56 3.66 -12.28
CA ILE A 72 -10.55 3.74 -13.75
C ILE A 72 -10.64 5.22 -14.13
N LYS A 73 -9.68 5.69 -14.93
CA LYS A 73 -9.82 6.92 -15.72
C LYS A 73 -10.64 6.64 -16.98
#